data_AF-A0A9X3RNQ8-F1
#
_entry.id   AF-A0A9X3RNQ8-F1
#
_cell.length_a   1.000
_cell.length_b   1.000
_cell.length_c   1.000
_cell.angle_alpha   90.00
_cell.angle_beta   90.00
_cell.angle_gamma   90.00
#
_symmetry.space_group_name_H-M   'P 1'
#
loop_
_entity.id
_entity.type
_entity.pdbx_description
1 polymer ?
#
loop_
_entity_poly.entity_id
_entity_poly.type
_entity_poly.pdbx_seq_one_letter_code
_entity_poly.pdbx_strand_id
1 'polypeptide(L)'
;MEERTLTTLIFGNVVIESNLRGAELRVYSEDWRGYQLRTDLGVTFRAPLDDIRGTVPQRDMAELVERFLKPAAAELEAHYPGGVERAQKELAQWLSATD
;
A
#
# COMPACT_ATOMS: atom_id res chain seq x y z
N MET A 1 18.30 21.38 -2.42
CA MET A 1 17.61 20.21 -1.85
C MET A 1 16.86 19.57 -3.00
N GLU A 2 17.14 18.32 -3.31
CA GLU A 2 16.28 17.58 -4.25
C GLU A 2 14.94 17.34 -3.57
N GLU A 3 13.87 17.88 -4.13
CA GLU A 3 12.50 17.58 -3.72
C GLU A 3 12.21 16.13 -4.10
N ARG A 4 12.35 15.21 -3.14
CA ARG A 4 11.94 13.82 -3.33
C ARG A 4 10.42 13.76 -3.34
N THR A 5 9.85 13.47 -4.51
CA THR A 5 8.43 13.11 -4.63
C THR A 5 8.26 11.69 -4.10
N LEU A 6 7.42 11.52 -3.07
CA LEU A 6 7.14 10.23 -2.46
C LEU A 6 5.89 9.60 -3.10
N THR A 7 5.97 8.33 -3.48
CA THR A 7 4.85 7.64 -4.10
C THR A 7 3.64 7.53 -3.16
N THR A 8 2.45 7.75 -3.72
CA THR A 8 1.17 7.44 -3.09
C THR A 8 0.36 6.52 -4.01
N LEU A 9 -0.09 5.38 -3.48
CA LEU A 9 -0.94 4.42 -4.19
C LEU A 9 -2.36 4.48 -3.64
N ILE A 10 -3.37 4.52 -4.51
CA ILE A 10 -4.77 4.73 -4.13
C ILE A 10 -5.62 3.55 -4.62
N PHE A 11 -6.30 2.89 -3.69
CA PHE A 11 -7.20 1.76 -3.90
C PHE A 11 -8.57 2.08 -3.32
N GLY A 12 -9.34 2.90 -4.03
CA GLY A 12 -10.60 3.43 -3.50
C GLY A 12 -10.31 4.41 -2.35
N ASN A 13 -10.86 4.15 -1.18
CA ASN A 13 -10.60 4.92 0.04
C ASN A 13 -9.38 4.40 0.83
N VAL A 14 -8.74 3.32 0.38
CA VAL A 14 -7.51 2.78 0.98
C VAL A 14 -6.30 3.36 0.26
N VAL A 15 -5.45 4.09 0.98
CA VAL A 15 -4.31 4.81 0.43
C VAL A 15 -3.03 4.32 1.11
N ILE A 16 -2.03 3.99 0.29
CA ILE A 16 -0.67 3.69 0.76
C ILE A 16 0.18 4.93 0.50
N GLU A 17 0.53 5.64 1.56
CA GLU A 17 1.36 6.84 1.46
C GLU A 17 2.79 6.52 1.85
N SER A 18 3.73 6.73 0.91
CA SER A 18 5.15 6.58 1.20
C SER A 18 5.67 7.75 2.02
N ASN A 19 6.57 7.47 2.94
CA ASN A 19 7.30 8.47 3.71
C ASN A 19 8.79 8.11 3.78
N LEU A 20 9.62 9.00 4.34
CA LEU A 20 11.07 8.81 4.40
C LEU A 20 11.53 7.56 5.18
N ARG A 21 10.63 6.94 5.96
CA ARG A 21 10.92 5.77 6.80
C ARG A 21 10.23 4.49 6.32
N GLY A 22 9.38 4.55 5.30
CA GLY A 22 8.50 3.42 4.97
C GLY A 22 7.29 3.83 4.13
N ALA A 23 6.19 3.10 4.34
CA ALA A 23 4.88 3.48 3.84
C ALA A 23 3.80 3.18 4.88
N GLU A 24 2.77 4.01 4.88
CA GLU A 24 1.64 3.95 5.81
C GLU A 24 0.37 3.57 5.08
N LEU A 25 -0.46 2.74 5.71
CA LEU A 25 -1.79 2.41 5.19
C LEU A 25 -2.84 3.29 5.86
N ARG A 26 -3.52 4.11 5.06
CA ARG A 26 -4.58 5.02 5.51
C ARG A 26 -5.90 4.61 4.88
N VAL A 27 -6.95 4.59 5.68
CA VAL A 27 -8.33 4.39 5.21
C VAL A 27 -9.07 5.71 5.38
N TYR A 28 -9.43 6.33 4.26
CA TYR A 28 -10.17 7.59 4.24
C TYR A 28 -11.68 7.36 4.41
N SER A 29 -12.36 8.32 5.02
CA SER A 29 -13.82 8.40 4.98
C SER A 29 -14.30 8.60 3.54
N GLU A 30 -15.55 8.23 3.24
CA GLU A 30 -16.13 8.39 1.91
C GLU A 30 -16.14 9.86 1.43
N ASP A 31 -16.25 10.80 2.36
CA ASP A 31 -16.16 12.25 2.13
C ASP A 31 -14.72 12.80 2.06
N TRP A 32 -13.71 11.96 2.26
CA TRP A 32 -12.27 12.30 2.23
C TRP A 32 -11.83 13.37 3.23
N ARG A 33 -12.64 13.67 4.26
CA ARG A 33 -12.31 14.69 5.27
C ARG A 33 -11.57 14.16 6.48
N GLY A 34 -11.52 12.84 6.62
CA GLY A 34 -10.79 12.17 7.69
C GLY A 34 -10.18 10.88 7.21
N TYR A 35 -9.19 10.38 7.95
CA TYR A 35 -8.63 9.06 7.73
C TYR A 35 -8.31 8.38 9.05
N GLN A 36 -8.29 7.05 9.01
CA GLN A 36 -7.73 6.20 10.04
C GLN A 36 -6.41 5.64 9.56
N LEU A 37 -5.33 5.91 10.30
CA LEU A 37 -4.06 5.24 10.10
C LEU A 37 -4.15 3.82 10.63
N ARG A 38 -3.87 2.82 9.77
CA ARG A 38 -3.77 1.43 10.19
C ARG A 38 -2.35 1.16 10.70
N THR A 39 -2.22 1.00 12.01
CA THR A 39 -0.95 0.67 12.68
C THR A 39 -0.81 -0.82 13.00
N ASP A 40 -1.91 -1.58 12.94
CA ASP A 40 -1.94 -3.04 13.13
C ASP A 40 -1.49 -3.78 11.85
N LEU A 41 -0.39 -3.32 11.26
CA LEU A 41 0.17 -3.92 10.05
C LEU A 41 1.09 -5.05 10.50
N GLY A 42 0.77 -6.28 10.09
CA GLY A 42 1.62 -7.46 10.36
C GLY A 42 2.98 -7.42 9.64
N VAL A 43 3.20 -6.42 8.79
CA VAL A 43 4.42 -6.15 8.03
C VAL A 43 4.59 -4.63 7.87
N THR A 44 5.84 -4.16 7.78
CA THR A 44 6.13 -2.72 7.59
C THR A 44 7.18 -2.55 6.51
N PHE A 45 6.97 -1.59 5.62
CA PHE A 45 8.01 -1.17 4.68
C PHE A 45 9.08 -0.38 5.43
N ARG A 46 10.35 -0.75 5.25
CA ARG A 46 11.49 -0.16 5.98
C ARG A 46 12.15 1.02 5.25
N ALA A 47 11.66 1.34 4.07
CA ALA A 47 12.12 2.40 3.21
C ALA A 47 10.94 2.89 2.35
N PRO A 48 11.04 4.06 1.71
CA PRO A 48 10.03 4.53 0.78
C PRO A 48 9.67 3.48 -0.28
N LEU A 49 8.43 3.51 -0.76
CA LEU A 49 7.92 2.56 -1.77
C LEU A 49 8.83 2.51 -3.01
N ASP A 50 9.33 3.66 -3.45
CA ASP A 50 10.25 3.77 -4.59
C ASP A 50 11.60 3.09 -4.34
N ASP A 51 12.14 3.15 -3.12
CA ASP A 51 13.42 2.53 -2.76
C ASP A 51 13.31 0.99 -2.66
N ILE A 52 12.13 0.47 -2.31
CA ILE A 52 11.90 -0.99 -2.21
C ILE A 52 11.40 -1.62 -3.52
N ARG A 53 10.94 -0.80 -4.46
CA ARG A 53 10.43 -1.25 -5.76
C ARG A 53 11.52 -1.99 -6.54
N GLY A 54 11.20 -3.16 -7.06
CA GLY A 54 12.15 -4.06 -7.73
C GLY A 54 13.08 -4.83 -6.79
N THR A 55 13.03 -4.59 -5.47
CA THR A 55 13.92 -5.27 -4.50
C THR A 55 13.24 -6.41 -3.74
N VAL A 56 11.91 -6.42 -3.71
CA VAL A 56 11.13 -7.43 -2.98
C VAL A 56 11.22 -8.77 -3.74
N PRO A 57 11.69 -9.85 -3.10
CA PRO A 57 11.77 -11.15 -3.75
C PRO A 57 10.38 -11.65 -4.15
N GLN A 58 10.22 -12.18 -5.36
CA GLN A 58 8.94 -12.67 -5.86
C GLN A 58 8.28 -13.71 -4.93
N ARG A 59 9.07 -14.55 -4.25
CA ARG A 59 8.58 -15.55 -3.29
C ARG A 59 7.91 -14.93 -2.05
N ASP A 60 8.36 -13.75 -1.64
CA ASP A 60 7.92 -13.05 -0.43
C ASP A 60 6.80 -12.04 -0.77
N MET A 61 6.63 -11.69 -2.05
CA MET A 61 5.69 -10.68 -2.53
C MET A 61 4.24 -10.96 -2.13
N ALA A 62 3.76 -12.19 -2.35
CA ALA A 62 2.36 -12.55 -2.09
C ALA A 62 2.01 -12.43 -0.60
N GLU A 63 2.87 -12.95 0.28
CA GLU A 63 2.67 -12.84 1.73
C GLU A 63 2.76 -11.37 2.19
N LEU A 64 3.71 -10.61 1.63
CA LEU A 64 3.89 -9.19 1.96
C LEU A 64 2.63 -8.37 1.65
N VAL A 65 2.11 -8.46 0.43
CA VAL A 65 0.93 -7.67 0.03
C VAL A 65 -0.33 -8.12 0.77
N GLU A 66 -0.46 -9.42 1.04
CA GLU A 66 -1.57 -9.96 1.83
C GLU A 66 -1.56 -9.38 3.24
N ARG A 67 -0.44 -9.51 3.96
CA ARG A 67 -0.33 -9.03 5.34
C ARG A 67 -0.44 -7.52 5.44
N PHE A 68 0.08 -6.78 4.45
CA PHE A 68 0.03 -5.33 4.45
C PHE A 68 -1.42 -4.82 4.25
N LEU A 69 -2.19 -5.41 3.33
CA LEU A 69 -3.55 -4.98 3.04
C LEU A 69 -4.62 -5.59 3.95
N LYS A 70 -4.32 -6.68 4.67
CA LYS A 70 -5.24 -7.37 5.57
C LYS A 70 -6.05 -6.43 6.50
N PRO A 71 -5.46 -5.45 7.21
CA PRO A 71 -6.23 -4.54 8.07
C PRO A 71 -7.19 -3.59 7.32
N ALA A 72 -7.07 -3.45 6.00
CA ALA A 72 -8.00 -2.70 5.15
C ALA A 72 -8.86 -3.60 4.25
N ALA A 73 -8.87 -4.92 4.50
CA ALA A 73 -9.55 -5.87 3.62
C ALA A 73 -11.06 -5.58 3.46
N ALA A 74 -11.77 -5.29 4.55
CA ALA A 74 -13.19 -4.98 4.51
C ALA A 74 -13.49 -3.73 3.66
N GLU A 75 -12.61 -2.72 3.72
CA GLU A 75 -12.77 -1.46 2.98
C GLU A 75 -12.51 -1.68 1.49
N LEU A 76 -11.48 -2.47 1.15
CA LEU A 76 -11.19 -2.83 -0.23
C LEU A 76 -12.35 -3.62 -0.86
N GLU A 77 -12.94 -4.58 -0.14
CA GLU A 77 -14.10 -5.33 -0.63
C GLU A 77 -15.31 -4.42 -0.88
N ALA A 78 -15.52 -3.41 -0.05
CA ALA A 78 -16.66 -2.51 -0.14
C ALA A 78 -16.48 -1.40 -1.20
N HIS A 79 -15.27 -0.85 -1.33
CA HIS A 79 -15.02 0.41 -2.04
C HIS A 79 -14.01 0.30 -3.19
N TYR A 80 -13.35 -0.84 -3.38
CA TYR A 80 -12.42 -1.04 -4.50
C TYR A 80 -12.96 -2.07 -5.52
N PRO A 81 -13.13 -1.70 -6.81
CA PRO A 81 -13.63 -2.63 -7.82
C PRO A 81 -12.70 -3.81 -8.07
N GLY A 82 -13.13 -5.01 -7.66
CA GLY A 82 -12.30 -6.23 -7.68
C GLY A 82 -11.67 -6.57 -6.32
N GLY A 83 -11.98 -5.78 -5.29
CA GLY A 83 -11.73 -6.11 -3.90
C GLY A 83 -10.24 -6.23 -3.55
N VAL A 84 -10.01 -6.96 -2.47
CA VAL A 84 -8.69 -7.23 -1.90
C VAL A 84 -7.80 -7.96 -2.89
N GLU A 85 -8.32 -8.96 -3.59
CA GLU A 85 -7.54 -9.77 -4.54
C GLU A 85 -6.92 -8.89 -5.63
N ARG A 86 -7.72 -7.99 -6.21
CA ARG A 86 -7.23 -7.07 -7.24
C ARG A 86 -6.22 -6.07 -6.67
N ALA A 87 -6.51 -5.48 -5.50
CA ALA A 87 -5.59 -4.53 -4.85
C ALA A 87 -4.23 -5.18 -4.53
N GLN A 88 -4.23 -6.41 -4.02
CA GLN A 88 -3.01 -7.19 -3.76
C GLN A 88 -2.21 -7.43 -5.05
N LYS A 89 -2.89 -7.82 -6.13
CA LYS A 89 -2.23 -8.05 -7.42
C LYS A 89 -1.61 -6.77 -7.98
N GLU A 90 -2.33 -5.66 -7.96
CA GLU A 90 -1.85 -4.38 -8.47
C GLU A 90 -0.67 -3.85 -7.63
N LEU A 91 -0.74 -3.98 -6.30
CA LEU A 91 0.37 -3.64 -5.40
C LEU A 91 1.61 -4.52 -5.67
N ALA A 92 1.41 -5.83 -5.82
CA ALA A 92 2.50 -6.76 -6.11
C ALA A 92 3.16 -6.47 -7.47
N GLN A 93 2.35 -6.15 -8.49
CA GLN A 93 2.84 -5.75 -9.80
C GLN A 93 3.64 -4.45 -9.72
N TRP A 94 3.14 -3.45 -8.99
CA TRP A 94 3.85 -2.18 -8.80
C TRP A 94 5.20 -2.39 -8.09
N LEU A 95 5.23 -3.16 -7.01
CA LEU A 95 6.45 -3.48 -6.27
C LEU A 95 7.45 -4.33 -7.08
N SER A 96 6.97 -5.11 -8.05
CA SER A 96 7.82 -5.93 -8.93
C SER A 96 8.34 -5.15 -10.13
N ALA A 97 7.71 -4.05 -10.50
CA ALA A 97 8.08 -3.28 -11.68
C ALA A 97 9.41 -2.56 -11.42
N THR A 98 10.47 -2.95 -12.11
CA THR A 98 11.68 -2.12 -12.22
C THR A 98 11.40 -1.05 -13.28
N ASP A 99 11.38 0.22 -12.88
CA ASP A 99 11.40 1.33 -13.85
C ASP A 99 12.70 1.31 -14.67
#